data_AF-A0A0F9MGD2-F1
#
_entry.id   AF-A0A0F9MGD2-F1
#
_cell.length_a   1.000
_cell.length_b   1.000
_cell.length_c   1.000
_cell.angle_alpha   90.00
_cell.angle_beta   90.00
_cell.angle_gamma   90.00
#
_symmetry.space_group_name_H-M   'P 1'
#
loop_
_entity.id
_entity.type
_entity.pdbx_description
1 polymer ?
#
loop_
_entity_poly.entity_id
_entity_poly.type
_entity_poly.pdbx_seq_one_letter_code
_entity_poly.pdbx_strand_id
1 'polypeptide(L)'
;ATIGIQDSAAAGDHDGITNANLAAVHEFGAPSVGIPSRSFMRAPFDANLDKYTRFMSERAHDLRRSFRIILGQTAQLVKSDMIRAIDDGLVPPLRPATVERKGSSKPLIDTGQLKQSITTKVEDVG
;
A
#
# COMPACT_ATOMS: atom_id res chain seq x y z
N ALA A 1 3.26 8.63 -13.15
CA ALA A 1 2.79 7.30 -12.70
C ALA A 1 2.18 7.46 -11.33
N THR A 2 1.09 6.75 -11.08
CA THR A 2 0.27 6.87 -9.87
C THR A 2 0.17 5.50 -9.22
N ILE A 3 0.20 5.49 -7.89
CA ILE A 3 -0.03 4.30 -7.07
C ILE A 3 -1.31 4.55 -6.29
N GLY A 4 -2.20 3.57 -6.28
CA GLY A 4 -3.51 3.73 -5.65
C GLY A 4 -4.15 2.41 -5.30
N ILE A 5 -5.34 2.52 -4.72
CA ILE A 5 -6.18 1.39 -4.34
C ILE A 5 -7.26 1.26 -5.41
N GLN A 6 -7.37 0.08 -6.01
CA GLN A 6 -8.46 -0.21 -6.92
C GLN A 6 -9.77 -0.25 -6.13
N ASP A 7 -10.71 0.62 -6.52
CA ASP A 7 -11.99 0.76 -5.83
C ASP A 7 -12.95 -0.35 -6.26
N SER A 8 -13.17 -1.29 -5.34
CA SER A 8 -14.11 -2.40 -5.45
C SER A 8 -14.67 -2.69 -4.07
N ALA A 9 -15.82 -3.35 -3.97
CA ALA A 9 -16.37 -3.76 -2.68
C ALA A 9 -15.31 -4.56 -1.88
N ALA A 10 -15.10 -4.18 -0.62
CA ALA A 10 -14.20 -4.91 0.25
C ALA A 10 -14.82 -6.28 0.56
N ALA A 11 -14.02 -7.33 0.45
CA ALA A 11 -14.40 -8.70 0.75
C ALA A 11 -14.23 -8.95 2.25
N GLY A 12 -15.27 -9.51 2.88
CA GLY A 12 -15.33 -9.73 4.31
C GLY A 12 -16.51 -9.02 4.96
N ASP A 13 -16.59 -9.09 6.29
CA ASP A 13 -17.62 -8.43 7.09
C ASP A 13 -17.21 -6.97 7.36
N HIS A 14 -17.45 -6.13 6.35
CA HIS A 14 -17.08 -4.71 6.37
C HIS A 14 -18.27 -3.79 6.04
N ASP A 15 -19.51 -4.24 6.32
CA ASP A 15 -20.74 -3.45 6.10
C ASP A 15 -20.86 -2.83 4.70
N GLY A 16 -20.30 -3.49 3.68
CA GLY A 16 -20.34 -3.04 2.28
C GLY A 16 -19.43 -1.86 1.93
N ILE A 17 -18.47 -1.47 2.79
CA ILE A 17 -17.49 -0.43 2.41
C ILE A 17 -16.59 -0.90 1.26
N THR A 18 -16.05 0.04 0.50
CA THR A 18 -15.10 -0.26 -0.57
C THR A 18 -13.67 -0.42 -0.06
N ASN A 19 -12.81 -1.04 -0.87
CA ASN A 19 -11.37 -1.13 -0.60
C ASN A 19 -10.71 0.25 -0.45
N ALA A 20 -11.16 1.27 -1.19
CA ALA A 20 -10.62 2.63 -1.05
C ALA A 20 -10.97 3.24 0.31
N ASN A 21 -12.22 3.07 0.77
CA ASN A 21 -12.63 3.55 2.10
C ASN A 21 -11.92 2.77 3.22
N LEU A 22 -11.84 1.44 3.09
CA LEU A 22 -11.11 0.60 4.04
C LEU A 22 -9.62 0.99 4.11
N ALA A 23 -8.99 1.23 2.96
CA ALA A 23 -7.62 1.73 2.87
C ALA A 23 -7.46 3.07 3.59
N ALA A 24 -8.35 4.03 3.35
CA ALA A 24 -8.29 5.35 3.97
C ALA A 24 -8.40 5.26 5.50
N VAL A 25 -9.37 4.48 6.01
CA VAL A 25 -9.54 4.26 7.45
C VAL A 25 -8.27 3.68 8.07
N HIS A 26 -7.60 2.75 7.40
CA HIS A 26 -6.36 2.17 7.92
C HIS A 26 -5.16 3.09 7.76
N GLU A 27 -5.01 3.76 6.63
CA GLU A 27 -3.88 4.62 6.33
C GLU A 27 -3.84 5.88 7.23
N PHE A 28 -5.01 6.41 7.60
CA PHE A 28 -5.14 7.63 8.42
C PHE A 28 -5.65 7.37 9.84
N GLY A 29 -6.22 6.20 10.11
CA GLY A 29 -6.93 5.92 11.35
C GLY A 29 -8.34 6.53 11.34
N ALA A 30 -9.16 6.08 12.29
CA ALA A 30 -10.44 6.70 12.62
C ALA A 30 -10.55 6.84 14.16
N PRO A 31 -9.95 7.90 14.74
CA PRO A 31 -9.87 8.08 16.19
C PRO A 31 -11.23 8.14 16.88
N SER A 32 -12.24 8.70 16.21
CA SER A 32 -13.63 8.80 16.72
C SER A 32 -14.27 7.46 17.05
N VAL A 33 -13.79 6.37 16.44
CA VAL A 33 -14.24 4.99 16.67
C VAL A 33 -13.12 4.09 17.18
N GLY A 34 -12.00 4.69 17.65
CA GLY A 34 -10.89 3.96 18.26
C GLY A 34 -10.06 3.11 17.30
N ILE A 35 -10.07 3.40 16.00
CA ILE A 35 -9.23 2.71 15.01
C ILE A 35 -7.92 3.49 14.85
N PRO A 36 -6.76 2.92 15.21
CA PRO A 36 -5.47 3.59 15.01
C PRO A 36 -5.06 3.58 13.53
N SER A 37 -4.26 4.58 13.14
CA SER A 37 -3.57 4.57 11.85
C SER A 37 -2.56 3.42 11.79
N ARG A 38 -2.50 2.77 10.63
CA ARG A 38 -1.55 1.74 10.22
C ARG A 38 -1.08 2.10 8.81
N SER A 39 -0.27 3.15 8.71
CA SER A 39 0.18 3.67 7.43
C SER A 39 1.00 2.63 6.67
N PHE A 40 0.42 2.10 5.60
CA PHE A 40 1.01 1.07 4.73
C PHE A 40 1.36 1.62 3.36
N MET A 41 0.94 2.86 3.06
CA MET A 41 1.33 3.58 1.86
C MET A 41 2.38 4.65 2.18
N ARG A 42 2.08 5.63 3.05
CA ARG A 42 3.01 6.76 3.30
C ARG A 42 4.26 6.32 4.04
N ALA A 43 4.12 5.64 5.18
CA ALA A 43 5.27 5.26 6.00
C ALA A 43 6.33 4.45 5.22
N PRO A 44 6.00 3.38 4.48
CA PRO A 44 7.00 2.69 3.67
C PRO A 44 7.48 3.49 2.46
N PHE A 45 6.68 4.42 1.93
CA PHE A 45 7.15 5.33 0.88
C PHE A 45 8.24 6.27 1.42
N ASP A 46 7.95 6.98 2.52
CA ASP A 46 8.88 7.93 3.15
C ASP A 46 10.16 7.23 3.60
N ALA A 47 10.04 6.05 4.22
CA ALA A 47 11.19 5.26 4.65
C ALA A 47 12.09 4.76 3.51
N ASN A 48 11.58 4.69 2.27
CA ASN A 48 12.31 4.21 1.10
C ASN A 48 12.53 5.30 0.03
N LEU A 49 12.26 6.58 0.34
CA LEU A 49 12.33 7.66 -0.65
C LEU A 49 13.70 7.77 -1.34
N ASP A 50 14.78 7.63 -0.56
CA ASP A 50 16.15 7.66 -1.07
C ASP A 50 16.45 6.48 -2.00
N LYS A 51 15.90 5.30 -1.69
CA LYS A 51 16.02 4.10 -2.54
C LYS A 51 15.37 4.33 -3.90
N TYR A 52 14.18 4.93 -3.94
CA TYR A 52 13.49 5.21 -5.21
C TYR A 52 14.21 6.29 -6.01
N THR A 53 14.66 7.36 -5.35
CA THR A 53 15.42 8.45 -5.97
C THR A 53 16.71 7.93 -6.60
N ARG A 54 17.45 7.10 -5.86
CA ARG A 54 18.68 6.46 -6.35
C ARG A 54 18.41 5.52 -7.51
N PHE A 55 17.36 4.69 -7.43
CA PHE A 55 16.99 3.78 -8.50
C PHE A 55 16.76 4.52 -9.82
N MET A 56 16.08 5.67 -9.78
CA MET A 56 15.85 6.53 -10.93
C MET A 56 17.14 7.20 -11.43
N SER A 57 17.94 7.81 -10.54
CA SER A 57 19.15 8.55 -10.92
C SER A 57 20.20 7.66 -11.57
N GLU A 58 20.42 6.45 -11.05
CA GLU A 58 21.37 5.47 -11.62
C GLU A 58 20.99 5.05 -13.05
N ARG A 59 19.71 5.16 -13.41
CA ARG A 59 19.18 4.74 -14.73
C ARG A 59 18.91 5.90 -15.66
N ALA A 60 19.00 7.14 -15.18
CA ALA A 60 18.75 8.34 -15.98
C ALA A 60 19.74 8.51 -17.14
N HIS A 61 20.95 7.97 -17.02
CA HIS A 61 21.98 8.02 -18.05
C HIS A 61 21.84 6.95 -19.14
N ASP A 62 20.94 5.98 -18.99
CA ASP A 62 20.72 4.94 -19.99
C ASP A 62 19.87 5.49 -21.15
N LEU A 63 20.55 6.06 -22.15
CA LEU A 63 19.93 6.62 -23.35
C LEU A 63 19.13 5.60 -24.18
N ARG A 64 19.27 4.29 -23.93
CA ARG A 64 18.47 3.25 -24.59
C ARG A 64 17.14 3.01 -23.89
N ARG A 65 17.01 3.42 -22.63
CA ARG A 65 15.81 3.17 -21.84
C ARG A 65 14.93 4.41 -21.80
N SER A 66 13.65 4.24 -22.17
CA SER A 66 12.71 5.35 -22.06
C SER A 66 12.44 5.69 -20.59
N PHE A 67 12.30 6.99 -20.31
CA PHE A 67 11.90 7.49 -18.99
C PHE A 67 10.64 6.78 -18.46
N ARG A 68 9.71 6.45 -19.36
CA ARG A 68 8.49 5.68 -19.04
C ARG A 68 8.78 4.31 -18.42
N ILE A 69 9.78 3.58 -18.92
CA ILE A 69 10.19 2.28 -18.37
C ILE A 69 10.77 2.47 -16.96
N ILE A 70 11.64 3.47 -16.77
CA ILE A 70 12.24 3.76 -15.46
C ILE A 70 11.15 4.11 -14.44
N LEU A 71 10.21 4.97 -14.83
CA LEU A 71 9.10 5.38 -13.98
C LEU A 71 8.18 4.19 -13.65
N GLY A 72 7.87 3.33 -14.62
CA GLY A 72 7.08 2.13 -14.40
C GLY A 72 7.73 1.15 -13.44
N GLN A 73 9.04 0.92 -13.56
CA GLN A 73 9.78 0.06 -12.64
C GLN A 73 9.86 0.66 -11.23
N THR A 74 10.02 1.97 -11.12
CA THR A 74 10.01 2.67 -9.84
C THR A 74 8.64 2.52 -9.16
N ALA A 75 7.55 2.68 -9.90
CA ALA A 75 6.21 2.47 -9.37
C ALA A 75 5.99 1.02 -8.88
N GLN A 76 6.48 0.01 -9.60
CA GLN A 76 6.43 -1.38 -9.15
C GLN A 76 7.25 -1.61 -7.87
N LEU A 77 8.42 -0.98 -7.75
CA LEU A 77 9.26 -1.06 -6.56
C LEU A 77 8.54 -0.49 -5.34
N VAL A 78 7.93 0.69 -5.48
CA VAL A 78 7.14 1.32 -4.41
C VAL A 78 5.95 0.43 -4.01
N LYS A 79 5.20 -0.10 -4.98
CA LYS A 79 4.11 -1.05 -4.70
C LYS A 79 4.61 -2.27 -3.94
N SER A 80 5.76 -2.82 -4.32
CA SER A 80 6.33 -3.99 -3.65
C SER A 80 6.69 -3.69 -2.20
N ASP A 81 7.21 -2.50 -1.89
CA ASP A 81 7.56 -2.11 -0.53
C ASP A 81 6.31 -1.85 0.33
N MET A 82 5.23 -1.31 -0.25
CA MET A 82 3.93 -1.19 0.45
C MET A 82 3.33 -2.57 0.79
N ILE A 83 3.37 -3.52 -0.15
CA ILE A 83 2.92 -4.90 0.10
C ILE A 83 3.79 -5.56 1.18
N ARG A 84 5.11 -5.37 1.13
CA ARG A 84 6.04 -5.88 2.13
C ARG A 84 5.74 -5.33 3.52
N ALA A 85 5.44 -4.03 3.64
CA ALA A 85 5.08 -3.43 4.92
C ALA A 85 3.83 -4.08 5.55
N ILE A 86 2.84 -4.45 4.72
CA ILE A 86 1.67 -5.22 5.19
C ILE A 86 2.09 -6.62 5.66
N ASP A 87 2.95 -7.30 4.90
CA ASP A 87 3.38 -8.66 5.18
C ASP A 87 4.30 -8.77 6.41
N ASP A 88 5.15 -7.77 6.64
CA ASP A 88 6.05 -7.66 7.81
C ASP A 88 5.27 -7.32 9.09
N GLY A 89 4.09 -6.72 8.94
CA GLY A 89 3.19 -6.34 10.03
C GLY A 89 3.30 -4.87 10.39
N LEU A 90 2.14 -4.23 10.53
CA LEU A 90 2.03 -2.79 10.77
C LEU A 90 1.86 -2.47 12.26
N VAL A 91 2.35 -1.30 12.65
CA VAL A 91 2.16 -0.76 14.00
C VAL A 91 0.98 0.22 13.98
N PRO A 92 0.12 0.24 15.02
CA PRO A 92 0.12 -0.67 16.17
C PRO A 92 -0.50 -2.06 15.85
N PRO A 93 -0.16 -3.09 16.64
CA PRO A 93 -0.68 -4.45 16.43
C PRO A 93 -2.21 -4.51 16.55
N LEU A 94 -2.78 -5.66 16.18
CA LEU A 94 -4.20 -5.94 16.42
C LEU A 94 -4.46 -6.15 17.92
N ARG A 95 -5.69 -5.82 18.36
CA ARG A 95 -6.13 -6.15 19.73
C ARG A 95 -6.22 -7.67 19.88
N PRO A 96 -5.95 -8.25 21.08
CA PRO A 96 -6.02 -9.69 21.30
C PRO A 96 -7.33 -10.34 20.84
N ALA A 97 -8.48 -9.74 21.16
CA ALA A 97 -9.79 -10.23 20.73
C ALA A 97 -9.95 -10.26 19.19
N THR A 98 -9.31 -9.32 18.47
CA THR A 98 -9.30 -9.32 17.01
C THR A 98 -8.40 -10.43 16.45
N VAL A 99 -7.25 -10.69 17.08
CA VAL A 99 -6.36 -11.79 16.72
C VAL A 99 -7.07 -13.13 16.90
N GLU A 100 -7.74 -13.33 18.04
CA GLU A 100 -8.50 -14.54 18.34
C GLU A 100 -9.62 -14.78 17.33
N ARG A 101 -10.44 -13.76 17.05
CA ARG A 101 -11.53 -13.86 16.06
C ARG A 101 -11.02 -14.18 14.64
N LYS A 102 -9.87 -13.61 14.27
CA LYS A 102 -9.31 -13.68 12.92
C LYS A 102 -8.42 -14.91 12.69
N GLY A 103 -7.84 -15.46 13.76
CA GLY A 103 -6.79 -16.48 13.68
C GLY A 103 -5.44 -15.98 13.17
N SER A 104 -5.24 -14.65 13.08
CA SER A 104 -4.00 -14.04 12.56
C SER A 104 -3.68 -12.74 13.30
N SER A 105 -2.40 -12.55 13.63
CA SER A 105 -1.90 -11.34 14.28
C SER A 105 -1.56 -10.21 13.29
N LYS A 106 -1.49 -10.51 11.99
CA LYS A 106 -1.07 -9.54 10.98
C LYS A 106 -2.19 -8.54 10.68
N PRO A 107 -1.99 -7.23 10.89
CA PRO A 107 -2.95 -6.22 10.45
C PRO A 107 -3.16 -6.24 8.94
N LEU A 108 -4.35 -5.82 8.48
CA LEU A 108 -4.72 -5.66 7.06
C LEU A 108 -4.73 -6.93 6.19
N ILE A 109 -4.42 -8.10 6.74
CA ILE A 109 -4.49 -9.38 6.02
C ILE A 109 -5.68 -10.19 6.53
N ASP A 110 -6.90 -9.83 6.15
CA ASP A 110 -8.09 -10.65 6.45
C ASP A 110 -8.33 -11.66 5.32
N THR A 111 -8.99 -11.22 4.24
CA THR A 111 -9.10 -11.96 2.97
C THR A 111 -7.88 -11.77 2.06
N GLY A 112 -7.02 -10.79 2.39
CA GLY A 112 -5.91 -10.35 1.52
C GLY A 112 -6.34 -9.43 0.36
N GLN A 113 -7.64 -9.17 0.20
CA GLN A 113 -8.16 -8.39 -0.93
C GLN A 113 -7.68 -6.93 -0.91
N LEU A 114 -7.59 -6.29 0.26
CA LEU A 114 -7.02 -4.94 0.39
C LEU A 114 -5.54 -4.88 -0.06
N LYS A 115 -4.76 -5.92 0.25
CA LYS A 115 -3.37 -6.02 -0.22
C LYS A 115 -3.31 -6.18 -1.73
N GLN A 116 -4.22 -6.97 -2.30
CA GLN A 116 -4.32 -7.23 -3.74
C GLN A 116 -4.83 -6.01 -4.53
N SER A 117 -5.61 -5.12 -3.91
CA SER A 117 -6.13 -3.92 -4.56
C SER A 117 -5.09 -2.81 -4.74
N ILE A 118 -3.91 -2.91 -4.13
CA ILE A 118 -2.80 -1.98 -4.36
C ILE A 118 -2.32 -2.13 -5.81
N THR A 119 -2.48 -1.07 -6.60
CA THR A 119 -2.16 -1.07 -8.02
C THR A 119 -1.38 0.18 -8.44
N THR A 120 -0.77 0.09 -9.62
CA THR A 120 0.02 1.18 -10.20
C THR A 120 -0.42 1.43 -11.63
N LYS A 121 -0.55 2.69 -12.02
CA LYS A 121 -0.83 3.10 -13.40
C LYS A 121 0.26 4.05 -13.88
N VAL A 122 0.85 3.75 -15.03
CA VAL A 122 1.74 4.68 -15.73
C VAL A 122 0.91 5.32 -16.83
N GLU A 123 0.65 6.61 -16.71
CA GLU A 123 -0.06 7.39 -17.73
C GLU A 123 0.96 8.04 -18.67
N ASP A 124 0.66 8.05 -19.96
CA ASP A 124 1.39 8.88 -20.91
C ASP A 124 1.01 10.34 -20.64
N VAL A 125 2.02 11.20 -20.45
CA VAL A 125 1.80 12.65 -20.41
C VAL A 125 1.76 13.08 -21.87
N GLY A 126 0.55 13.38 -22.36
CA GLY A 126 0.32 13.96 -23.69
C GLY A 126 0.77 15.41 -23.76
#